data_AF-A0A6L2N6Q5-F1
#
_entry.id   AF-A0A6L2N6Q5-F1
#
_cell.length_a   1.000
_cell.length_b   1.000
_cell.length_c   1.000
_cell.angle_alpha   90.00
_cell.angle_beta   90.00
_cell.angle_gamma   90.00
#
_symmetry.space_group_name_H-M   'P 1'
#
loop_
_entity.id
_entity.type
_entity.pdbx_description
1 polymer ?
#
loop_
_entity_poly.entity_id
_entity_poly.type
_entity_poly.pdbx_seq_one_letter_code
_entity_poly.pdbx_strand_id
1 'polypeptide(L)'
;MGSIISILYLIAIEGLNVTLKEAVSKGIYKGVQIGRERRAFISHLQYADDTLVFGEWNSVNVKNPMRILECVQQAFGLRIRNNKSKFYGIGVSNHEVDWMANRMRCLSGRMSFMYLGIPISLNMKKIDTWNGIVEKFKTKLSHWKERSMSCGGRLTLVKSVLGSLPLYYFSMFRVPVGVLKNLESIRQKFF
;
A
#
# COMPACT_ATOMS: atom_id res chain seq x y z
N MET A 1 25.94 12.80 2.05
CA MET A 1 25.92 11.63 2.96
C MET A 1 24.70 10.71 2.84
N GLY A 2 23.66 11.02 2.04
CA GLY A 2 22.42 10.22 1.97
C GLY A 2 22.33 9.10 0.91
N SER A 3 23.23 9.02 -0.08
CA SER A 3 23.08 8.05 -1.18
C SER A 3 23.58 6.64 -0.83
N ILE A 4 24.70 6.50 -0.11
CA ILE A 4 25.31 5.19 0.19
C ILE A 4 24.44 4.37 1.14
N ILE A 5 23.88 5.00 2.19
CA ILE A 5 22.95 4.34 3.13
C ILE A 5 21.73 3.81 2.39
N SER A 6 21.20 4.56 1.42
CA SER A 6 20.06 4.15 0.60
C SER A 6 20.40 2.94 -0.27
N ILE A 7 21.61 2.89 -0.85
CA ILE A 7 22.07 1.76 -1.67
C ILE A 7 22.26 0.51 -0.82
N LEU A 8 22.90 0.63 0.36
CA LEU A 8 23.07 -0.51 1.28
C LEU A 8 21.73 -1.09 1.73
N TYR A 9 20.76 -0.21 2.01
CA TYR A 9 19.41 -0.65 2.33
C TYR A 9 18.74 -1.39 1.17
N LEU A 10 18.88 -0.88 -0.07
CA LEU A 10 18.36 -1.56 -1.26
C LEU A 10 18.99 -2.94 -1.46
N ILE A 11 20.28 -3.10 -1.20
CA ILE A 11 20.96 -4.41 -1.28
C ILE A 11 20.36 -5.40 -0.27
N ALA A 12 20.12 -4.96 0.97
CA ALA A 12 19.52 -5.82 1.99
C ALA A 12 18.07 -6.22 1.63
N ILE A 13 17.29 -5.30 1.06
CA ILE A 13 15.92 -5.57 0.58
C ILE A 13 15.92 -6.48 -0.66
N GLU A 14 16.92 -6.36 -1.55
CA GLU A 14 17.11 -7.31 -2.64
C GLU A 14 17.47 -8.70 -2.13
N GLY A 15 18.26 -8.79 -1.06
CA GLY A 15 18.50 -10.05 -0.35
C GLY A 15 17.19 -10.69 0.15
N LEU A 16 16.26 -9.89 0.67
CA LEU A 16 14.93 -10.36 1.05
C LEU A 16 14.10 -10.83 -0.15
N ASN A 17 14.10 -10.07 -1.26
CA ASN A 17 13.43 -10.42 -2.53
C ASN A 17 13.88 -11.80 -3.02
N VAL A 18 15.19 -11.99 -3.14
CA VAL A 18 15.81 -13.25 -3.60
C VAL A 18 15.44 -14.39 -2.65
N THR A 19 15.56 -14.18 -1.34
CA THR A 19 15.24 -15.22 -0.35
C THR A 19 13.78 -15.64 -0.38
N LEU A 20 12.85 -14.69 -0.53
CA LEU A 20 11.42 -15.00 -0.65
C LEU A 20 11.10 -15.74 -1.95
N LYS A 21 11.69 -15.34 -3.09
CA LYS A 21 11.53 -16.05 -4.37
C LYS A 21 12.06 -17.48 -4.29
N GLU A 22 13.20 -17.67 -3.65
CA GLU A 22 13.80 -18.99 -3.46
C GLU A 22 13.01 -19.87 -2.50
N ALA A 23 12.42 -19.28 -1.45
CA ALA A 23 11.50 -20.00 -0.58
C ALA A 23 10.23 -20.46 -1.32
N VAL A 24 9.77 -19.68 -2.29
CA VAL A 24 8.67 -20.08 -3.19
C VAL A 24 9.10 -21.19 -4.14
N SER A 25 10.26 -21.08 -4.79
CA SER A 25 10.75 -22.08 -5.75
C SER A 25 10.92 -23.46 -5.07
N LYS A 26 11.36 -23.47 -3.81
CA LYS A 26 11.52 -24.66 -2.98
C LYS A 26 10.22 -25.15 -2.31
N GLY A 27 9.10 -24.46 -2.50
CA GLY A 27 7.81 -24.82 -1.88
C GLY A 27 7.74 -24.63 -0.36
N ILE A 28 8.71 -23.95 0.25
CA ILE A 28 8.73 -23.59 1.66
C ILE A 28 7.62 -22.56 1.95
N TYR A 29 7.35 -21.68 0.99
CA TYR A 29 6.36 -20.62 1.07
C TYR A 29 5.52 -20.60 -0.20
N LYS A 30 4.20 -20.49 -0.05
CA LYS A 30 3.24 -20.39 -1.14
C LYS A 30 2.66 -18.98 -1.19
N GLY A 31 2.90 -18.31 -2.31
CA GLY A 31 2.26 -17.05 -2.63
C GLY A 31 0.76 -17.21 -2.92
N VAL A 32 0.14 -16.15 -3.45
CA VAL A 32 -1.25 -16.13 -3.88
C VAL A 32 -1.33 -16.02 -5.40
N GLN A 33 -2.21 -16.83 -5.98
CA GLN A 33 -2.52 -16.76 -7.41
C GLN A 33 -3.74 -15.86 -7.62
N ILE A 34 -3.60 -14.85 -8.47
CA ILE A 34 -4.57 -13.77 -8.67
C ILE A 34 -5.08 -13.78 -10.12
N GLY A 35 -6.36 -13.44 -10.26
CA GLY A 35 -7.05 -13.27 -11.54
C GLY A 35 -7.96 -14.44 -11.90
N ARG A 36 -8.95 -14.18 -12.77
CA ARG A 36 -9.96 -15.18 -13.19
C ARG A 36 -9.34 -16.43 -13.81
N GLU A 37 -8.22 -16.25 -14.51
CA GLU A 37 -7.45 -17.32 -15.14
C GLU A 37 -6.18 -17.69 -14.37
N ARG A 38 -6.02 -17.21 -13.13
CA ARG A 38 -4.87 -17.53 -12.28
C ARG A 38 -3.50 -17.24 -12.93
N ARG A 39 -3.43 -16.31 -13.88
CA ARG A 39 -2.21 -16.00 -14.65
C ARG A 39 -1.15 -15.24 -13.85
N ALA A 40 -1.55 -14.52 -12.80
CA ALA A 40 -0.63 -13.75 -11.99
C ALA A 40 -0.33 -14.48 -10.68
N PHE A 41 0.93 -14.69 -10.37
CA PHE A 41 1.38 -15.19 -9.07
C PHE A 41 2.06 -14.05 -8.30
N ILE A 42 1.69 -13.85 -7.05
CA ILE A 42 2.26 -12.83 -6.19
C ILE A 42 2.67 -13.45 -4.86
N SER A 43 3.88 -13.19 -4.42
CA SER A 43 4.37 -13.64 -3.10
C SER A 43 4.74 -12.47 -2.22
N HIS A 44 5.18 -11.35 -2.80
CA HIS A 44 5.46 -10.11 -2.10
C HIS A 44 5.45 -8.92 -3.07
N LEU A 45 5.29 -7.72 -2.51
CA LEU A 45 5.49 -6.43 -3.17
C LEU A 45 6.40 -5.58 -2.29
N GLN A 46 7.41 -4.96 -2.88
CA GLN A 46 8.41 -4.16 -2.15
C GLN A 46 8.56 -2.79 -2.80
N TYR A 47 8.57 -1.76 -1.97
CA TYR A 47 8.96 -0.41 -2.35
C TYR A 47 9.65 0.29 -1.19
N ALA A 48 10.95 0.56 -1.33
CA ALA A 48 11.78 1.05 -0.23
C ALA A 48 11.57 0.21 1.04
N ASP A 49 11.09 0.81 2.13
CA ASP A 49 10.83 0.12 3.40
C ASP A 49 9.41 -0.45 3.57
N ASP A 50 8.52 -0.18 2.62
CA ASP A 50 7.17 -0.74 2.60
C ASP A 50 7.17 -2.09 1.87
N THR A 51 7.01 -3.17 2.62
CA THR A 51 6.92 -4.54 2.09
C THR A 51 5.58 -5.18 2.43
N LEU A 52 4.87 -5.67 1.42
CA LEU A 52 3.70 -6.53 1.58
C LEU A 52 4.08 -7.96 1.23
N VAL A 53 3.68 -8.92 2.07
CA VAL A 53 3.91 -10.35 1.88
C VAL A 53 2.56 -11.05 1.76
N PHE A 54 2.39 -11.85 0.71
CA PHE A 54 1.11 -12.47 0.34
C PHE A 54 1.23 -13.99 0.33
N GLY A 55 0.49 -14.68 1.19
CA GLY A 55 0.44 -16.14 1.18
C GLY A 55 -0.95 -16.69 1.42
N GLU A 56 -1.13 -17.96 1.09
CA GLU A 56 -2.29 -18.74 1.49
C GLU A 56 -2.44 -18.77 3.02
N TRP A 57 -3.69 -18.73 3.49
CA TRP A 57 -4.01 -18.78 4.91
C TRP A 57 -3.76 -20.17 5.48
N ASN A 58 -2.53 -20.42 5.91
CA ASN A 58 -2.10 -21.67 6.53
C ASN A 58 -1.04 -21.36 7.59
N SER A 59 -1.14 -22.00 8.76
CA SER A 59 -0.24 -21.71 9.89
C SER A 59 1.25 -21.90 9.56
N VAL A 60 1.61 -22.87 8.72
CA VAL A 60 2.98 -23.10 8.23
C VAL A 60 3.37 -21.99 7.25
N ASN A 61 2.48 -21.71 6.31
CA ASN A 61 2.70 -20.71 5.26
C ASN A 61 2.79 -19.27 5.78
N VAL A 62 2.17 -18.99 6.93
CA VAL A 62 2.28 -17.70 7.64
C VAL A 62 3.59 -17.60 8.42
N LYS A 63 4.03 -18.70 9.05
CA LYS A 63 5.26 -18.72 9.86
C LYS A 63 6.52 -18.62 9.01
N ASN A 64 6.55 -19.25 7.85
CA ASN A 64 7.76 -19.34 7.03
C ASN A 64 8.27 -17.98 6.54
N PRO A 65 7.43 -17.08 5.97
CA PRO A 65 7.86 -15.73 5.64
C PRO A 65 8.36 -14.93 6.84
N MET A 66 7.73 -15.09 8.00
CA MET A 66 8.17 -14.40 9.22
C MET A 66 9.53 -14.89 9.71
N ARG A 67 9.82 -16.19 9.59
CA ARG A 67 11.16 -16.73 9.84
C ARG A 67 12.19 -16.21 8.84
N ILE A 68 11.83 -16.12 7.56
CA ILE A 68 12.70 -15.55 6.53
C ILE A 68 13.04 -14.09 6.87
N LEU A 69 12.03 -13.31 7.26
CA LEU A 69 12.19 -11.95 7.71
C LEU A 69 13.13 -11.85 8.92
N GLU A 70 12.97 -12.72 9.93
CA GLU A 70 13.87 -12.80 11.09
C GLU A 70 15.32 -13.13 10.69
N CYS A 71 15.53 -14.07 9.76
CA CYS A 71 16.86 -14.39 9.25
C CYS A 71 17.51 -13.20 8.53
N VAL A 72 16.75 -12.50 7.68
CA VAL A 72 17.23 -11.29 6.99
C VAL A 72 17.54 -10.17 7.98
N GLN A 73 16.70 -9.99 9.01
CA GLN A 73 16.97 -9.03 10.09
C GLN A 73 18.30 -9.30 10.79
N GLN A 74 18.60 -10.57 11.10
CA GLN A 74 19.85 -10.97 11.73
C GLN A 74 21.05 -10.81 10.79
N ALA A 75 20.91 -11.24 9.53
CA ALA A 75 21.98 -11.20 8.54
C ALA A 75 22.41 -9.77 8.16
N PHE A 76 21.44 -8.85 8.03
CA PHE A 76 21.69 -7.48 7.59
C PHE A 76 21.60 -6.43 8.69
N GLY A 77 21.42 -6.84 9.96
CA GLY A 77 21.25 -5.92 11.09
C GLY A 77 19.99 -5.04 10.99
N LEU A 78 18.98 -5.49 10.23
CA LEU A 78 17.73 -4.76 10.04
C LEU A 78 16.75 -5.04 11.18
N ARG A 79 15.84 -4.09 11.44
CA ARG A 79 14.78 -4.26 12.44
C ARG A 79 13.41 -3.99 11.85
N ILE A 80 12.57 -5.02 11.82
CA ILE A 80 11.15 -4.88 11.49
C ILE A 80 10.45 -4.16 12.63
N ARG A 81 9.69 -3.13 12.27
CA ARG A 81 8.89 -2.36 13.20
C ARG A 81 7.55 -3.05 13.40
N ASN A 82 7.53 -4.06 14.27
CA ASN A 82 6.33 -4.85 14.61
C ASN A 82 5.12 -4.01 15.05
N ASN A 83 5.35 -2.84 15.64
CA ASN A 83 4.32 -1.87 16.01
C ASN A 83 3.74 -1.08 14.81
N LYS A 84 4.35 -1.18 13.63
CA LYS A 84 3.84 -0.62 12.37
C LYS A 84 3.41 -1.70 11.39
N SER A 85 3.96 -2.91 11.51
CA SER A 85 3.58 -4.08 10.71
C SER A 85 2.20 -4.58 11.09
N LYS A 86 1.37 -4.83 10.09
CA LYS A 86 -0.01 -5.31 10.25
C LYS A 86 -0.22 -6.63 9.51
N PHE A 87 -0.97 -7.54 10.12
CA PHE A 87 -1.36 -8.82 9.55
C PHE A 87 -2.83 -8.80 9.13
N TYR A 88 -3.10 -9.19 7.89
CA TYR A 88 -4.43 -9.12 7.30
C TYR A 88 -4.90 -10.50 6.90
N GLY A 89 -6.19 -10.77 7.10
CA GLY A 89 -6.86 -11.96 6.59
C GLY A 89 -7.97 -11.57 5.61
N ILE A 90 -8.08 -12.31 4.52
CA ILE A 90 -9.13 -12.16 3.51
C ILE A 90 -10.02 -13.40 3.59
N GLY A 91 -11.32 -13.21 3.83
CA GLY A 91 -12.28 -14.32 3.95
C GLY A 91 -12.16 -15.12 5.25
N VAL A 92 -11.52 -14.57 6.27
CA VAL A 92 -11.36 -15.17 7.61
C VAL A 92 -11.90 -14.23 8.69
N SER A 93 -12.22 -14.79 9.86
CA SER A 93 -12.80 -14.00 10.94
C SER A 93 -11.78 -13.05 11.57
N ASN A 94 -12.23 -11.90 12.09
CA ASN A 94 -11.34 -10.96 12.79
C ASN A 94 -10.65 -11.59 14.01
N HIS A 95 -11.33 -12.51 14.70
CA HIS A 95 -10.77 -13.24 15.83
C HIS A 95 -9.57 -14.11 15.41
N GLU A 96 -9.67 -14.84 14.30
CA GLU A 96 -8.54 -15.62 13.77
C GLU A 96 -7.37 -14.73 13.33
N VAL A 97 -7.67 -13.57 12.74
CA VAL A 97 -6.63 -12.57 12.40
C VAL A 97 -5.93 -12.07 13.65
N ASP A 98 -6.67 -11.73 14.71
CA ASP A 98 -6.12 -11.27 15.98
C ASP A 98 -5.25 -12.35 16.62
N TRP A 99 -5.73 -13.59 16.64
CA TRP A 99 -4.98 -14.74 17.15
C TRP A 99 -3.66 -14.98 16.40
N MET A 100 -3.70 -14.94 15.07
CA MET A 100 -2.51 -15.14 14.25
C MET A 100 -1.53 -13.96 14.38
N ALA A 101 -2.02 -12.72 14.35
CA ALA A 101 -1.20 -11.51 14.49
C ALA A 101 -0.43 -11.49 15.82
N ASN A 102 -1.09 -11.86 16.93
CA ASN A 102 -0.45 -11.98 18.23
C ASN A 102 0.70 -12.99 18.22
N ARG A 103 0.53 -14.13 17.53
CA ARG A 103 1.58 -15.15 17.42
C ARG A 103 2.75 -14.70 16.54
N MET A 104 2.48 -13.86 15.55
CA MET A 104 3.50 -13.25 14.69
C MET A 104 4.09 -11.96 15.28
N ARG A 105 3.66 -11.56 16.49
CA ARG A 105 4.09 -10.34 17.19
C ARG A 105 3.89 -9.07 16.36
N CYS A 106 2.81 -9.00 15.59
CA CYS A 106 2.45 -7.83 14.79
C CYS A 106 1.02 -7.39 15.09
N LEU A 107 0.65 -6.20 14.63
CA LEU A 107 -0.71 -5.69 14.82
C LEU A 107 -1.71 -6.42 13.93
N SER A 108 -2.92 -6.64 14.39
CA SER A 108 -3.98 -7.11 13.52
C SER A 108 -4.49 -5.97 12.63
N GLY A 109 -4.59 -6.26 11.34
CA GLY A 109 -5.14 -5.38 10.33
C GLY A 109 -6.63 -5.67 10.14
N ARG A 110 -7.39 -4.61 9.87
CA ARG A 110 -8.73 -4.72 9.29
C ARG A 110 -8.66 -4.35 7.82
N MET A 111 -9.41 -5.05 7.00
CA MET A 111 -9.34 -4.85 5.56
C MET A 111 -9.75 -3.42 5.20
N SER A 112 -9.02 -2.80 4.26
CA SER A 112 -8.90 -1.34 4.03
C SER A 112 -7.69 -0.72 4.72
N PHE A 113 -6.60 -0.55 3.98
CA PHE A 113 -5.38 0.10 4.44
C PHE A 113 -4.73 0.94 3.34
N MET A 114 -3.77 1.79 3.70
CA MET A 114 -3.03 2.60 2.74
C MET A 114 -1.70 1.93 2.41
N TYR A 115 -1.38 1.82 1.12
CA TYR A 115 -0.09 1.37 0.62
C TYR A 115 0.39 2.35 -0.44
N LEU A 116 1.57 2.94 -0.24
CA LEU A 116 2.14 3.97 -1.13
C LEU A 116 1.18 5.15 -1.38
N GLY A 117 0.35 5.48 -0.39
CA GLY A 117 -0.63 6.55 -0.52
C GLY A 117 -1.91 6.19 -1.26
N ILE A 118 -2.06 4.93 -1.71
CA ILE A 118 -3.25 4.38 -2.36
C ILE A 118 -4.06 3.55 -1.34
N PRO A 119 -5.37 3.78 -1.19
CA PRO A 119 -6.23 2.92 -0.39
C PRO A 119 -6.40 1.56 -1.09
N ILE A 120 -6.00 0.49 -0.42
CA ILE A 120 -6.26 -0.89 -0.81
C ILE A 120 -7.44 -1.38 0.01
N SER A 121 -8.55 -1.70 -0.66
CA SER A 121 -9.76 -2.26 -0.05
C SER A 121 -10.33 -3.39 -0.91
N LEU A 122 -11.29 -4.15 -0.37
CA LEU A 122 -11.98 -5.23 -1.08
C LEU A 122 -12.77 -4.72 -2.29
N ASN A 123 -13.24 -3.47 -2.23
CA ASN A 123 -14.06 -2.91 -3.29
C ASN A 123 -13.66 -1.46 -3.60
N MET A 124 -12.79 -1.32 -4.59
CA MET A 124 -12.38 -0.03 -5.14
C MET A 124 -13.48 0.67 -5.96
N LYS A 125 -14.63 0.03 -6.20
CA LYS A 125 -15.79 0.67 -6.86
C LYS A 125 -16.69 1.44 -5.90
N LYS A 126 -16.54 1.23 -4.58
CA LYS A 126 -17.29 1.99 -3.56
C LYS A 126 -16.72 3.39 -3.44
N ILE A 127 -17.59 4.40 -3.34
CA ILE A 127 -17.19 5.80 -3.19
C ILE A 127 -16.42 6.00 -1.88
N ASP A 128 -16.85 5.36 -0.79
CA ASP A 128 -16.26 5.54 0.54
C ASP A 128 -14.77 5.19 0.60
N THR A 129 -14.35 4.21 -0.19
CA THR A 129 -12.93 3.81 -0.32
C THR A 129 -12.04 4.95 -0.79
N TRP A 130 -12.60 5.92 -1.53
CA TRP A 130 -11.88 7.06 -2.10
C TRP A 130 -11.92 8.30 -1.20
N ASN A 131 -12.61 8.28 -0.06
CA ASN A 131 -12.74 9.45 0.81
C ASN A 131 -11.38 10.03 1.21
N GLY A 132 -10.42 9.19 1.59
CA GLY A 132 -9.06 9.64 1.92
C GLY A 132 -8.31 10.29 0.74
N ILE A 133 -8.59 9.88 -0.49
CA ILE A 133 -8.05 10.53 -1.70
C ILE A 133 -8.74 11.88 -1.90
N VAL A 134 -10.07 11.93 -1.83
CA VAL A 134 -10.85 13.17 -2.00
C VAL A 134 -10.41 14.24 -1.00
N GLU A 135 -10.16 13.87 0.26
CA GLU A 135 -9.64 14.81 1.26
C GLU A 135 -8.24 15.34 0.92
N LYS A 136 -7.36 14.54 0.29
CA LYS A 136 -6.07 15.03 -0.23
C LYS A 136 -6.26 16.09 -1.34
N PHE A 137 -7.29 15.95 -2.18
CA PHE A 137 -7.62 16.98 -3.17
C PHE A 137 -8.13 18.25 -2.51
N LYS A 138 -9.05 18.15 -1.55
CA LYS A 138 -9.59 19.30 -0.81
C LYS A 138 -8.51 20.07 -0.05
N THR A 139 -7.59 19.37 0.61
CA THR A 139 -6.48 20.01 1.35
C THR A 139 -5.49 20.71 0.44
N LYS A 140 -5.24 20.18 -0.77
CA LYS A 140 -4.42 20.85 -1.78
C LYS A 140 -5.13 22.03 -2.42
N LEU A 141 -6.43 21.92 -2.71
CA LEU A 141 -7.32 22.93 -3.27
C LEU A 141 -8.24 23.54 -2.20
N SER A 142 -7.64 24.02 -1.11
CA SER A 142 -8.40 24.52 0.04
C SER A 142 -8.87 25.96 -0.18
N HIS A 143 -10.07 26.28 0.32
CA HIS A 143 -10.73 27.58 0.14
C HIS A 143 -9.88 28.80 0.58
N TRP A 144 -9.01 28.64 1.59
CA TRP A 144 -8.10 29.70 2.03
C TRP A 144 -7.01 30.04 1.01
N LYS A 145 -6.55 29.05 0.22
CA LYS A 145 -5.56 29.25 -0.85
C LYS A 145 -6.17 29.97 -2.04
N GLU A 146 -7.43 29.67 -2.34
CA GLU A 146 -8.17 30.41 -3.37
C GLU A 146 -8.21 31.90 -3.04
N ARG A 147 -8.64 32.29 -1.83
CA ARG A 147 -8.81 33.70 -1.43
C ARG A 147 -7.51 34.50 -1.42
N SER A 148 -6.37 33.83 -1.31
CA SER A 148 -5.04 34.46 -1.21
C SER A 148 -4.27 34.49 -2.53
N MET A 149 -4.80 33.90 -3.61
CA MET A 149 -4.07 33.76 -4.87
C MET A 149 -4.71 34.53 -6.03
N SER A 150 -3.84 35.05 -6.90
CA SER A 150 -4.25 35.60 -8.19
C SER A 150 -4.92 34.52 -9.07
N CYS A 151 -5.69 34.95 -10.08
CA CYS A 151 -6.28 34.05 -11.05
C CYS A 151 -5.24 33.12 -11.71
N GLY A 152 -4.07 33.66 -12.07
CA GLY A 152 -2.95 32.88 -12.63
C GLY A 152 -2.36 31.87 -11.64
N GLY A 153 -2.27 32.23 -10.35
CA GLY A 153 -1.86 31.32 -9.28
C GLY A 153 -2.85 30.17 -9.07
N ARG A 154 -4.16 30.48 -9.05
CA ARG A 154 -5.24 29.48 -8.96
C ARG A 154 -5.20 28.50 -10.14
N LEU A 155 -5.11 29.01 -11.37
CA LEU A 155 -5.02 28.16 -12.57
C LEU A 155 -3.79 27.25 -12.55
N THR A 156 -2.62 27.80 -12.18
CA THR A 156 -1.38 27.03 -12.09
C THR A 156 -1.48 25.93 -11.03
N LEU A 157 -2.02 26.23 -9.85
CA LEU A 157 -2.19 25.24 -8.78
C LEU A 157 -3.17 24.15 -9.18
N VAL A 158 -4.32 24.51 -9.78
CA VAL A 158 -5.31 23.53 -10.27
C VAL A 158 -4.68 22.61 -11.31
N LYS A 159 -3.95 23.17 -12.29
CA LYS A 159 -3.26 22.37 -13.32
C LYS A 159 -2.22 21.42 -12.70
N SER A 160 -1.43 21.89 -11.74
CA SER A 160 -0.44 21.05 -11.04
C SER A 160 -1.11 19.90 -10.29
N VAL A 161 -2.14 20.19 -9.48
CA VAL A 161 -2.83 19.20 -8.65
C VAL A 161 -3.60 18.18 -9.50
N LEU A 162 -4.38 18.65 -10.48
CA LEU A 162 -5.17 17.77 -11.35
C LEU A 162 -4.34 17.08 -12.44
N GLY A 163 -3.16 17.59 -12.75
CA GLY A 163 -2.22 16.94 -13.66
C GLY A 163 -1.53 15.74 -13.02
N SER A 164 -1.16 15.82 -11.74
CA SER A 164 -0.33 14.78 -11.10
C SER A 164 -1.11 13.77 -10.25
N LEU A 165 -2.06 14.23 -9.41
CA LEU A 165 -2.74 13.32 -8.46
C LEU A 165 -3.77 12.41 -9.13
N PRO A 166 -4.68 12.91 -10.00
CA PRO A 166 -5.60 12.05 -10.73
C PRO A 166 -4.86 11.03 -11.58
N LEU A 167 -3.78 11.45 -12.26
CA LEU A 167 -2.98 10.54 -13.08
C LEU A 167 -2.44 9.37 -12.26
N TYR A 168 -1.87 9.65 -11.08
CA TYR A 168 -1.35 8.61 -10.19
C TYR A 168 -2.43 7.66 -9.66
N TYR A 169 -3.58 8.17 -9.20
CA TYR A 169 -4.61 7.32 -8.61
C TYR A 169 -5.46 6.59 -9.65
N PHE A 170 -5.76 7.22 -10.78
CA PHE A 170 -6.65 6.67 -11.80
C PHE A 170 -5.94 5.69 -12.73
N SER A 171 -4.60 5.74 -12.81
CA SER A 171 -3.83 4.69 -13.50
C SER A 171 -3.90 3.35 -12.78
N MET A 172 -4.16 3.33 -11.47
CA MET A 172 -4.17 2.12 -10.64
C MET A 172 -5.55 1.48 -10.55
N PHE A 173 -6.61 2.28 -10.39
CA PHE A 173 -7.98 1.79 -10.25
C PHE A 173 -8.97 2.61 -11.07
N ARG A 174 -9.96 1.92 -11.63
CA ARG A 174 -11.10 2.58 -12.25
C ARG A 174 -11.88 3.36 -11.20
N VAL A 175 -11.89 4.68 -11.33
CA VAL A 175 -12.55 5.56 -10.38
C VAL A 175 -14.08 5.49 -10.52
N PRO A 176 -14.85 5.50 -9.41
CA PRO A 176 -16.30 5.61 -9.46
C PRO A 176 -16.74 6.96 -10.00
N VAL A 177 -17.81 6.99 -10.80
CA VAL A 177 -18.36 8.23 -11.39
C VAL A 177 -18.73 9.25 -10.31
N GLY A 178 -19.23 8.80 -9.15
CA GLY A 178 -19.52 9.70 -8.02
C GLY A 178 -18.29 10.42 -7.48
N VAL A 179 -17.13 9.76 -7.45
CA VAL A 179 -15.86 10.36 -7.02
C VAL A 179 -15.40 11.40 -8.04
N LEU A 180 -15.52 11.12 -9.34
CA LEU A 180 -15.22 12.10 -10.40
C LEU A 180 -16.08 13.36 -10.28
N LYS A 181 -17.39 13.21 -10.09
CA LYS A 181 -18.32 14.34 -9.90
C LYS A 181 -17.93 15.18 -8.67
N ASN A 182 -17.52 14.52 -7.59
CA ASN A 182 -17.09 15.21 -6.37
C ASN A 182 -15.79 16.01 -6.60
N LEU A 183 -14.78 15.40 -7.25
CA LEU A 183 -13.53 16.09 -7.59
C LEU A 183 -13.76 17.27 -8.53
N GLU A 184 -14.66 17.13 -9.49
CA GLU A 184 -15.06 18.21 -10.39
C GLU A 184 -15.74 19.36 -9.64
N SER A 185 -16.61 19.05 -8.67
CA SER A 185 -17.19 20.08 -7.79
C SER A 185 -16.13 20.82 -6.96
N ILE A 186 -15.12 20.11 -6.44
CA ILE A 186 -14.00 20.73 -5.71
C ILE A 186 -13.20 21.67 -6.63
N ARG A 187 -12.92 21.23 -7.87
CA ARG A 187 -12.24 22.05 -8.87
C ARG A 187 -13.02 23.34 -9.16
N GLN A 188 -14.33 23.21 -9.39
CA GLN A 188 -15.21 24.35 -9.70
C GLN A 188 -15.30 25.35 -8.55
N LYS A 189 -15.37 24.88 -7.30
CA LYS A 189 -15.42 25.76 -6.12
C LYS A 189 -14.11 26.50 -5.83
N PHE A 190 -12.98 25.97 -6.31
CA PHE A 190 -11.66 26.57 -6.09
C PHE A 190 -11.33 27.67 -7.11
N PHE A 191 -12.09 27.76 -8.20
CA PHE A 191 -11.88 28.72 -9.27
C PHE A 191 -12.97 29.80 -9.22
#